data_AF-A0A9E0PDT6-F1
#
_entry.id   AF-A0A9E0PDT6-F1
#
_cell.length_a   1.000
_cell.length_b   1.000
_cell.length_c   1.000
_cell.angle_alpha   90.00
_cell.angle_beta   90.00
_cell.angle_gamma   90.00
#
_symmetry.space_group_name_H-M   'P 1'
#
loop_
_entity.id
_entity.type
_entity.pdbx_description
1 polymer ?
#
loop_
_entity_poly.entity_id
_entity_poly.type
_entity_poly.pdbx_seq_one_letter_code
_entity_poly.pdbx_strand_id
1 'polypeptide(L)' 'MALTFRAYIKEAVVTDTPTGGFIADAKQDPGLPEAACWAELRDYLKTRRVGRQAIRDALYAWREFEVARGPEA' A
#
# COMPACT_ATOMS: atom_id res chain seq x y z
N MET A 1 -19.02 4.06 -2.23
CA MET A 1 -18.02 3.10 -2.76
C MET A 1 -16.86 3.11 -1.79
N ALA A 2 -16.52 1.96 -1.19
CA ALA A 2 -15.38 1.88 -0.28
C ALA A 2 -14.08 2.13 -1.07
N LEU A 3 -13.24 3.05 -0.62
CA LEU A 3 -11.91 3.25 -1.19
C LEU A 3 -11.09 1.99 -0.90
N THR A 4 -10.71 1.24 -1.93
CA THR A 4 -9.86 0.06 -1.78
C THR A 4 -8.38 0.46 -1.83
N PHE A 5 -7.51 -0.32 -1.19
CA PHE A 5 -6.08 -0.03 -1.20
C PHE A 5 -5.52 0.02 -2.63
N ARG A 6 -5.98 -0.86 -3.51
CA ARG A 6 -5.57 -0.87 -4.92
C ARG A 6 -6.04 0.37 -5.68
N ALA A 7 -7.25 0.86 -5.41
CA ALA A 7 -7.75 2.11 -6.00
C ALA A 7 -6.91 3.30 -5.51
N TYR A 8 -6.66 3.37 -4.20
CA TYR A 8 -5.78 4.38 -3.60
C TYR A 8 -4.39 4.37 -4.24
N ILE A 9 -3.74 3.20 -4.34
CA ILE A 9 -2.40 3.10 -4.94
C ILE A 9 -2.40 3.57 -6.39
N LYS A 10 -3.43 3.27 -7.19
CA LYS A 10 -3.53 3.76 -8.58
C LYS A 10 -3.58 5.28 -8.68
N GLU A 11 -4.32 5.93 -7.80
CA GLU A 11 -4.50 7.38 -7.78
C GLU A 11 -3.38 8.12 -7.02
N ALA A 12 -2.69 7.44 -6.10
CA ALA A 12 -1.65 8.02 -5.26
C ALA A 12 -0.51 8.63 -6.10
N VAL A 13 -0.04 9.80 -5.69
CA VAL A 13 1.08 10.49 -6.33
C VAL A 13 2.38 9.80 -5.92
N VAL A 14 3.18 9.41 -6.91
CA VAL A 14 4.54 8.92 -6.68
C VAL A 14 5.42 10.11 -6.31
N THR A 15 5.96 10.11 -5.10
CA THR A 15 6.88 11.14 -4.59
C THR A 15 8.30 10.59 -4.54
N ASP A 16 9.31 11.47 -4.47
CA ASP A 16 10.72 11.09 -4.24
C ASP A 16 10.96 10.76 -2.76
N THR A 17 10.14 9.86 -2.22
CA THR A 17 10.23 9.36 -0.85
C THR A 17 10.26 7.83 -0.88
N PRO A 18 10.76 7.17 0.18
CA PRO A 18 10.70 5.71 0.27
C PRO A 18 9.26 5.16 0.07
N THR A 19 8.27 5.87 0.59
CA THR A 19 6.84 5.56 0.38
C THR A 19 6.43 5.71 -1.08
N GLY A 20 6.86 6.78 -1.74
CA GLY A 20 6.62 6.98 -3.17
C GLY A 20 7.27 5.91 -4.04
N GLY A 21 8.45 5.43 -3.67
CA GLY A 21 9.09 4.25 -4.27
C GLY A 21 8.22 3.01 -4.17
N PHE A 22 7.72 2.71 -2.96
CA PHE A 22 6.77 1.62 -2.77
C PHE A 22 5.48 1.78 -3.60
N ILE A 23 4.92 2.99 -3.68
CA ILE A 23 3.73 3.25 -4.50
C ILE A 23 4.01 3.01 -5.98
N ALA A 24 5.20 3.39 -6.48
CA ALA A 24 5.60 3.13 -7.85
C ALA A 24 5.69 1.62 -8.14
N ASP A 25 6.35 0.86 -7.27
CA ASP A 25 6.42 -0.60 -7.37
C ASP A 25 5.02 -1.24 -7.32
N ALA A 26 4.19 -0.82 -6.36
CA ALA A 26 2.84 -1.33 -6.18
C ALA A 26 1.90 -0.98 -7.36
N LYS A 27 2.11 0.15 -8.04
CA LYS A 27 1.41 0.49 -9.28
C LYS A 27 1.76 -0.45 -10.43
N GLN A 28 3.00 -0.92 -10.48
CA GLN A 28 3.49 -1.83 -11.52
C GLN A 28 3.22 -3.31 -11.19
N ASP A 29 2.84 -3.64 -9.96
CA ASP A 29 2.56 -5.01 -9.54
C ASP A 29 1.10 -5.42 -9.87
N PRO A 30 0.88 -6.22 -10.94
CA PRO A 30 -0.47 -6.69 -11.28
C PRO A 30 -1.01 -7.67 -10.23
N GLY A 31 -0.13 -8.25 -9.40
CA GLY A 31 -0.48 -9.18 -8.34
C GLY A 31 -0.85 -8.53 -7.01
N LEU A 32 -0.88 -7.19 -6.93
CA LEU A 32 -1.17 -6.49 -5.69
C LEU A 32 -2.59 -6.86 -5.21
N PRO A 33 -2.72 -7.45 -4.01
CA PRO A 33 -4.02 -7.87 -3.50
C PRO A 33 -4.87 -6.65 -3.15
N GLU A 34 -6.18 -6.83 -3.23
CA GLU A 34 -7.14 -5.87 -2.66
C GLU A 34 -7.23 -6.09 -1.15
N ALA A 35 -6.15 -5.78 -0.44
CA ALA A 35 -6.05 -5.99 1.01
C ALA A 35 -7.09 -5.14 1.75
N ALA A 36 -7.86 -5.77 2.64
CA ALA A 36 -8.82 -5.08 3.49
C ALA A 36 -8.16 -4.55 4.78
N CYS A 37 -7.06 -5.21 5.20
CA CYS A 37 -6.30 -4.84 6.38
C CYS A 37 -4.77 -4.92 6.17
N TRP A 38 -4.02 -4.22 7.03
CA TRP A 38 -2.56 -4.26 7.02
C TRP A 38 -2.01 -5.68 7.18
N ALA A 39 -2.68 -6.56 7.93
CA ALA A 39 -2.22 -7.92 8.15
C ALA A 39 -2.13 -8.72 6.84
N GLU A 40 -3.12 -8.58 5.95
CA GLU A 40 -3.14 -9.21 4.63
C GLU A 40 -2.06 -8.63 3.71
N LEU A 41 -1.92 -7.31 3.66
CA LEU A 41 -0.88 -6.66 2.87
C LEU A 41 0.51 -7.10 3.34
N ARG A 42 0.73 -7.14 4.66
CA ARG A 42 1.99 -7.58 5.25
C ARG A 42 2.31 -9.04 4.92
N ASP A 43 1.30 -9.92 4.92
CA ASP A 43 1.49 -11.33 4.57
C ASP A 43 1.88 -11.50 3.10
N TYR A 44 1.20 -10.77 2.20
CA TYR A 44 1.56 -10.71 0.80
C TYR A 44 3.01 -10.25 0.58
N LEU A 45 3.41 -9.16 1.25
CA LEU A 45 4.76 -8.62 1.19
C LEU A 45 5.82 -9.63 1.69
N LYS A 46 5.52 -10.35 2.77
CA LYS A 46 6.39 -11.44 3.26
C LYS A 46 6.50 -12.58 2.25
N THR A 47 5.39 -12.96 1.61
CA THR A 47 5.36 -14.00 0.57
C THR A 47 6.20 -13.61 -0.65
N ARG A 48 6.23 -12.31 -1.00
CA ARG A 48 7.11 -11.74 -2.03
C ARG A 48 8.57 -11.60 -1.60
N ARG A 49 8.92 -11.98 -0.37
CA ARG A 49 10.26 -11.84 0.24
C ARG A 49 10.81 -10.41 0.17
N VAL A 50 9.94 -9.40 0.27
CA VAL A 50 10.41 -8.02 0.28
C VAL A 50 11.21 -7.72 1.54
N GLY A 51 12.19 -6.82 1.42
CA GLY A 51 13.06 -6.43 2.52
C GLY A 51 12.28 -5.74 3.66
N ARG A 52 12.86 -5.75 4.87
CA ARG A 52 12.26 -5.07 6.04
C ARG A 52 11.99 -3.58 5.80
N GLN A 53 12.84 -2.93 5.00
CA GLN A 53 12.65 -1.52 4.62
C GLN A 53 11.38 -1.35 3.79
N ALA A 54 11.19 -2.15 2.73
CA ALA A 54 9.99 -2.11 1.91
C ALA A 54 8.71 -2.41 2.70
N ILE A 55 8.75 -3.31 3.70
CA ILE A 55 7.62 -3.54 4.61
C ILE A 55 7.31 -2.30 5.44
N ARG A 56 8.34 -1.56 5.87
CA ARG A 56 8.16 -0.31 6.62
C ARG A 56 7.61 0.80 5.72
N ASP A 57 8.08 0.91 4.48
CA ASP A 57 7.60 1.88 3.51
C ASP A 57 6.13 1.60 3.13
N ALA A 58 5.79 0.32 2.95
CA ALA A 58 4.41 -0.11 2.74
C ALA A 58 3.48 0.20 3.92
N LEU A 59 3.98 0.14 5.16
CA LEU A 59 3.20 0.51 6.34
C LEU A 59 2.87 2.02 6.33
N TYR A 60 3.80 2.87 5.91
CA TYR A 60 3.52 4.30 5.76
C TYR A 60 2.46 4.54 4.68
N ALA A 61 2.58 3.89 3.51
CA ALA A 61 1.57 3.96 2.45
C ALA A 61 0.19 3.46 2.93
N TRP A 62 0.16 2.39 3.73
CA TRP A 62 -1.07 1.88 4.32
C TRP A 62 -1.74 2.88 5.26
N ARG A 63 -0.95 3.56 6.11
CA ARG A 63 -1.47 4.59 7.01
C ARG A 63 -2.03 5.79 6.25
N GLU A 64 -1.35 6.22 5.18
CA GLU A 64 -1.87 7.30 4.33
C GLU A 64 -3.17 6.89 3.63
N PHE A 65 -3.28 5.62 3.20
CA PHE A 65 -4.53 5.06 2.72
C PHE A 65 -5.62 5.07 3.79
N GLU A 66 -5.35 4.67 5.03
CA GLU A 66 -6.33 4.69 6.11
C GLU A 66 -6.84 6.11 6.41
N VAL A 67 -5.95 7.11 6.35
CA VAL A 67 -6.33 8.52 6.47
C VAL A 67 -7.20 8.96 5.29
N ALA A 68 -6.83 8.58 4.06
CA ALA A 68 -7.57 8.93 2.84
C ALA A 68 -8.93 8.23 2.72
N ARG A 69 -9.03 6.98 3.21
CA ARG A 69 -10.29 6.23 3.32
C ARG A 69 -11.23 6.89 4.33
N GLY A 70 -10.67 7.67 5.26
CA GLY A 70 -11.37 8.27 6.39
C GLY A 70 -11.66 7.23 7.49
N PRO A 71 -11.93 7.67 8.72
CA PRO A 71 -12.63 6.82 9.66
C PRO A 71 -14.00 6.52 9.03
N GLU A 72 -14.37 5.25 8.89
CA GLU A 72 -15.80 4.96 8.99
C GLU A 72 -16.26 5.56 10.33
N ALA A 73 -17.34 6.35 10.26
CA ALA A 73 -17.93 7.20 11.30
C ALA A 73 -17.84 6.68 12.73
#